data_AF-A0A090SWL4-F1
#
_entry.id   AF-A0A090SWL4-F1
#
_cell.length_a   1.000
_cell.length_b   1.000
_cell.length_c   1.000
_cell.angle_alpha   90.00
_cell.angle_beta   90.00
_cell.angle_gamma   90.00
#
_symmetry.space_group_name_H-M   'P 1'
#
loop_
_entity.id
_entity.type
_entity.pdbx_description
1 polymer ?
#
loop_
_entity_poly.entity_id
_entity_poly.type
_entity_poly.pdbx_seq_one_letter_code
_entity_poly.pdbx_strand_id
1 'polypeptide(L)'
;MLCVTTFDSIEEAIKLANDSDYGLAAGVWTSDISTAVRCSRALRAGTVFVNNWDGGDMTMPFGGYKQSGNGRDKSLHALHKYTEMKSTWIELD
;
A
#
# COMPACT_ATOMS: atom_id res chain seq x y z
N MET A 1 20.65 -8.69 -2.02
CA MET A 1 20.96 -9.12 -0.63
C MET A 1 19.63 -9.26 0.11
N LEU A 2 19.47 -10.28 0.96
CA LEU A 2 18.25 -10.54 1.72
C LEU A 2 18.63 -10.77 3.19
N CYS A 3 17.80 -10.28 4.12
CA CYS A 3 17.89 -10.59 5.54
C CYS A 3 16.69 -11.46 5.94
N VAL A 4 16.89 -12.36 6.90
CA VAL A 4 15.83 -13.22 7.45
C VAL A 4 15.79 -13.02 8.95
N THR A 5 14.61 -12.69 9.46
CA THR A 5 14.34 -12.50 10.89
C THR A 5 13.15 -13.37 11.27
N THR A 6 13.29 -14.13 12.36
CA THR A 6 12.21 -14.95 12.92
C THR A 6 11.30 -14.11 13.82
N PHE A 7 10.08 -14.56 14.02
CA PHE A 7 9.10 -13.98 14.94
C PHE A 7 8.25 -15.11 15.52
N ASP A 8 7.66 -14.90 16.69
CA ASP A 8 6.85 -15.90 17.40
C ASP A 8 5.34 -15.60 17.34
N SER A 9 4.97 -14.38 16.95
CA SER A 9 3.56 -13.97 16.81
C SER A 9 3.32 -13.06 15.60
N ILE A 10 2.07 -13.02 15.14
CA ILE A 10 1.66 -12.13 14.04
C ILE A 10 1.82 -10.65 14.45
N GLU A 11 1.53 -10.34 15.71
CA GLU A 11 1.67 -9.00 16.28
C GLU A 11 3.12 -8.53 16.27
N GLU A 12 4.05 -9.42 16.62
CA GLU A 12 5.48 -9.15 16.52
C GLU A 12 5.92 -8.97 15.08
N ALA A 13 5.49 -9.84 14.15
CA ALA A 13 5.81 -9.72 12.73
C ALA A 13 5.35 -8.38 12.15
N ILE A 14 4.14 -7.94 12.46
CA ILE A 14 3.59 -6.64 12.05
C ILE A 14 4.41 -5.50 12.65
N LYS A 15 4.80 -5.60 13.92
CA LYS A 15 5.63 -4.58 14.58
C LYS A 15 6.98 -4.46 13.88
N LEU A 16 7.68 -5.57 13.66
CA LEU A 16 8.97 -5.61 12.97
C LEU A 16 8.87 -5.07 11.55
N ALA A 17 7.85 -5.49 10.78
CA ALA A 17 7.64 -5.03 9.41
C ALA A 17 7.36 -3.51 9.32
N ASN A 18 6.68 -2.96 10.34
CA ASN A 18 6.36 -1.53 10.39
C ASN A 18 7.48 -0.68 11.00
N ASP A 19 8.47 -1.28 11.67
CA ASP A 19 9.62 -0.60 12.26
C ASP A 19 10.69 -0.28 11.21
N SER A 20 10.29 0.58 10.29
CA SER A 20 11.09 1.06 9.16
C SER A 20 10.67 2.47 8.80
N ASP A 21 11.59 3.30 8.34
CA ASP A 21 11.26 4.62 7.77
C ASP A 21 10.53 4.51 6.42
N TYR A 22 10.54 3.31 5.83
CA TYR A 22 9.97 3.01 4.52
C TYR A 22 8.64 2.24 4.64
N GLY A 23 7.91 2.19 3.53
CA GLY A 23 6.59 1.56 3.42
C GLY A 23 6.12 1.48 1.98
N LEU A 24 6.96 1.03 1.05
CA LEU A 24 6.58 0.94 -0.37
C LEU A 24 5.61 -0.22 -0.62
N ALA A 25 6.06 -1.44 -0.34
CA ALA A 25 5.29 -2.66 -0.52
C ALA A 25 5.56 -3.65 0.62
N ALA A 26 4.62 -4.55 0.86
CA ALA A 26 4.77 -5.67 1.80
C ALA A 26 4.12 -6.94 1.24
N GLY A 27 4.47 -8.09 1.80
CA GLY A 27 3.98 -9.40 1.38
C GLY A 27 3.57 -10.24 2.57
N VAL A 28 2.49 -10.99 2.43
CA VAL A 28 1.97 -11.91 3.44
C VAL A 28 1.75 -13.26 2.79
N TRP A 29 2.37 -14.30 3.33
CA TRP A 29 2.14 -15.69 2.90
C TRP A 29 1.44 -16.45 4.01
N THR A 30 0.21 -16.88 3.75
CA THR A 30 -0.64 -17.61 4.69
C THR A 30 -1.77 -18.33 3.95
N SER A 31 -2.19 -19.49 4.46
CA SER A 31 -3.40 -20.17 4.00
C SER A 31 -4.67 -19.70 4.72
N ASP A 32 -4.53 -18.94 5.82
CA ASP A 32 -5.65 -18.42 6.60
C ASP A 32 -6.06 -17.01 6.13
N ILE A 33 -7.31 -16.90 5.66
CA ILE A 33 -7.90 -15.64 5.19
C ILE A 33 -8.03 -14.59 6.28
N SER A 34 -8.28 -14.99 7.53
CA SER A 34 -8.38 -14.05 8.65
C SER A 34 -7.03 -13.41 8.93
N THR A 35 -5.95 -14.20 8.93
CA THR A 35 -4.58 -13.70 9.00
C THR A 35 -4.24 -12.79 7.82
N ALA A 36 -4.58 -13.18 6.58
CA ALA A 36 -4.31 -12.38 5.39
C ALA A 36 -4.93 -10.98 5.48
N VAL A 37 -6.22 -10.89 5.82
CA VAL A 37 -6.94 -9.60 5.95
C VAL A 37 -6.39 -8.79 7.13
N ARG A 38 -6.13 -9.44 8.29
CA ARG A 38 -5.59 -8.78 9.48
C ARG A 38 -4.23 -8.14 9.21
N CYS A 39 -3.30 -8.90 8.64
CA CYS A 39 -1.97 -8.40 8.31
C CYS A 39 -2.03 -7.30 7.26
N SER A 40 -2.81 -7.48 6.20
CA SER A 40 -2.92 -6.49 5.12
C SER A 40 -3.44 -5.13 5.59
N ARG A 41 -4.33 -5.11 6.59
CA ARG A 41 -4.83 -3.87 7.20
C ARG A 41 -3.82 -3.21 8.14
N ALA A 42 -2.97 -4.00 8.79
CA ALA A 42 -2.07 -3.53 9.83
C ALA A 42 -0.69 -3.09 9.31
N LEU A 43 -0.26 -3.63 8.16
CA LEU A 43 0.98 -3.25 7.50
C LEU A 43 0.87 -1.84 6.91
N ARG A 44 1.84 -0.98 7.22
CA ARG A 44 1.94 0.40 6.74
C ARG A 44 2.73 0.44 5.43
N ALA A 45 2.18 -0.18 4.39
CA ALA A 45 2.75 -0.22 3.06
C ALA A 45 1.75 0.25 1.99
N GLY A 46 2.28 0.78 0.89
CA GLY A 46 1.49 1.25 -0.25
C GLY A 46 0.68 0.16 -0.94
N THR A 47 1.30 -1.01 -1.04
CA THR A 47 0.73 -2.20 -1.65
C THR A 47 1.05 -3.39 -0.76
N VAL A 48 0.06 -4.23 -0.47
CA VAL A 48 0.26 -5.49 0.25
C VAL A 48 -0.15 -6.65 -0.66
N PHE A 49 0.79 -7.54 -0.94
CA PHE A 49 0.55 -8.75 -1.71
C PHE A 49 0.28 -9.93 -0.77
N VAL A 50 -0.76 -10.71 -1.06
CA VAL A 50 -1.06 -11.93 -0.30
C VAL A 50 -0.86 -13.14 -1.21
N ASN A 51 -0.01 -14.07 -0.79
CA ASN A 51 0.34 -15.30 -1.52
C ASN A 51 0.84 -15.07 -2.95
N ASN A 52 1.38 -13.89 -3.23
CA ASN A 52 2.06 -13.52 -4.45
C ASN A 52 3.06 -12.39 -4.16
N TRP A 53 3.84 -12.01 -5.16
CA TRP A 53 4.69 -10.83 -5.10
C TRP A 53 4.72 -10.16 -6.47
N ASP A 54 4.54 -8.85 -6.51
CA ASP A 54 4.53 -8.04 -7.73
C ASP A 54 3.40 -8.41 -8.72
N GLY A 55 2.26 -8.89 -8.18
CA GLY A 55 1.03 -9.09 -8.94
C GLY A 55 0.24 -7.79 -9.17
N GLY A 56 -0.86 -7.88 -9.93
CA GLY A 56 -1.76 -6.77 -10.21
C GLY A 56 -1.54 -6.13 -11.58
N ASP A 57 -2.41 -5.19 -11.94
CA ASP A 57 -2.42 -4.55 -13.25
C ASP A 57 -2.39 -3.01 -13.16
N MET A 58 -2.47 -2.34 -14.31
CA MET A 58 -2.38 -0.87 -14.41
C MET A 58 -3.53 -0.12 -13.72
N THR A 59 -4.63 -0.80 -13.41
CA THR A 59 -5.77 -0.23 -12.70
C THR A 59 -5.56 -0.15 -11.18
N MET A 60 -4.56 -0.85 -10.63
CA MET A 60 -4.25 -0.82 -9.20
C MET A 60 -3.31 0.34 -8.85
N PRO A 61 -3.64 1.19 -7.85
CA PRO A 61 -2.76 2.26 -7.42
C PRO A 61 -1.48 1.71 -6.78
N PHE A 62 -0.34 2.33 -7.10
CA PHE A 62 0.97 1.98 -6.54
C PHE A 62 1.65 3.22 -5.96
N GLY A 63 2.32 3.08 -4.82
CA GLY A 63 3.08 4.17 -4.21
C GLY A 63 3.12 4.03 -2.69
N GLY A 64 4.19 4.52 -2.07
CA GLY A 64 4.52 4.17 -0.70
C GLY A 64 3.86 5.00 0.40
N TYR A 65 4.06 4.51 1.62
CA TYR A 65 3.88 5.23 2.88
C TYR A 65 5.22 5.81 3.34
N LYS A 66 5.17 6.74 4.31
CA LYS A 66 6.33 7.30 5.01
C LYS A 66 7.35 7.87 4.01
N GLN A 67 8.64 7.56 4.14
CA GLN A 67 9.67 8.06 3.24
C GLN A 67 9.69 7.34 1.87
N SER A 68 8.81 6.36 1.63
CA SER A 68 8.71 5.68 0.34
C SER A 68 7.88 6.45 -0.70
N GLY A 69 7.40 7.65 -0.37
CA GLY A 69 6.86 8.59 -1.36
C GLY A 69 5.58 9.30 -0.93
N ASN A 70 5.14 10.21 -1.80
CA ASN A 70 3.90 10.97 -1.64
C ASN A 70 3.02 10.79 -2.89
N GLY A 71 1.71 10.54 -2.69
CA GLY A 71 0.76 10.25 -3.76
C GLY A 71 0.80 8.79 -4.26
N ARG A 72 0.10 8.52 -5.37
CA ARG A 72 0.00 7.20 -6.02
C ARG A 72 0.14 7.32 -7.54
N ASP A 73 0.91 6.43 -8.13
CA ASP A 73 0.99 6.21 -9.58
C ASP A 73 0.14 5.01 -9.99
N LYS A 74 0.01 4.80 -11.30
CA LYS A 74 -0.99 3.90 -11.92
C LYS A 74 -2.42 4.28 -11.53
N SER A 75 -3.40 3.53 -12.03
CA SER A 75 -4.83 3.74 -11.79
C SER A 75 -5.32 5.16 -12.14
N LEU A 76 -6.60 5.42 -11.90
CA LEU A 76 -7.17 6.76 -12.04
C LEU A 76 -6.58 7.75 -11.03
N HIS A 77 -6.06 7.27 -9.90
CA HIS A 77 -5.51 8.12 -8.84
C HIS A 77 -4.30 8.93 -9.31
N ALA A 78 -3.51 8.39 -10.24
CA ALA A 78 -2.36 9.10 -10.79
C ALA A 78 -2.75 10.36 -11.56
N LEU A 79 -3.93 10.38 -12.19
CA LEU A 79 -4.36 11.50 -13.02
C LEU A 79 -4.52 12.79 -12.21
N HIS A 80 -4.91 12.69 -10.93
CA HIS A 80 -5.01 13.84 -10.04
C HIS A 80 -3.70 14.61 -9.87
N LYS A 81 -2.54 13.97 -10.11
CA LYS A 81 -1.22 14.64 -10.08
C LYS A 81 -0.97 15.52 -11.31
N TYR A 82 -1.70 15.30 -12.39
CA TYR A 82 -1.49 15.91 -13.70
C TYR A 82 -2.65 16.81 -14.15
N THR A 83 -3.63 17.05 -13.27
CA THR A 83 -4.84 17.81 -13.58
C THR A 83 -5.08 18.90 -12.55
N GLU A 84 -5.61 20.04 -13.00
CA GLU A 84 -6.04 21.14 -12.12
C GLU A 84 -7.56 21.14 -11.96
N MET A 85 -8.04 21.32 -10.73
CA MET A 85 -9.47 21.42 -10.43
C MET A 85 -9.97 22.84 -10.69
N LYS A 86 -11.04 22.97 -11.49
CA LYS A 86 -11.72 24.24 -11.75
C LYS A 86 -13.20 24.13 -11.43
N SER A 87 -13.71 25.05 -10.61
CA SER A 87 -15.14 25.21 -10.35
C SER A 87 -15.67 26.44 -11.09
N THR A 88 -16.85 26.34 -11.69
CA THR A 88 -17.56 27.47 -12.32
C THR A 88 -18.99 27.47 -11.83
N TRP A 89 -19.43 28.60 -11.28
CA TRP A 89 -20.80 28.81 -10.80
C TRP A 89 -21.49 29.84 -11.69
N ILE A 90 -22.71 29.55 -12.14
CA ILE A 90 -23.48 30.41 -13.03
C ILE A 90 -24.89 30.54 -12.46
N GLU A 91 -25.31 31.77 -12.21
CA GLU A 91 -26.69 32.13 -11.90
C GLU A 91 -27.37 32.57 -13.20
N LEU A 92 -28.61 32.14 -13.41
CA LEU A 92 -29.45 32.51 -14.55
C LEU A 92 -30.70 33.23 -14.02
N ASP A 93 -31.19 34.21 -14.77
CA ASP A 93 -32.38 35.01 -14.45
C ASP A 93 -33.67 34.17 -14.33
#